data_AF-A0A6L8I4X6-F1
#
_entry.id   AF-A0A6L8I4X6-F1
#
_cell.length_a   1.000
_cell.length_b   1.000
_cell.length_c   1.000
_cell.angle_alpha   90.00
_cell.angle_beta   90.00
_cell.angle_gamma   90.00
#
_symmetry.space_group_name_H-M   'P 1'
#
loop_
_entity.id
_entity.type
_entity.pdbx_description
1 polymer ?
#
loop_
_entity_poly.entity_id
_entity_poly.type
_entity_poly.pdbx_seq_one_letter_code
_entity_poly.pdbx_strand_id
1 'polypeptide(L)'
;MNLTAFVSEPVKPLVDVVVNCPDSGFYFSQSDKGEMVIGGAPDMGQSFRRDIKQHVFEDTVTAMLSLFPSFRKLKLLRQWGGHVDIAPDASPIMDETDVPGLFVTAGWWGGYKAIPAGGLTLAHMIAKGEPHPLMASFTLSRFNHLDYVMESGTTTAR
;
A
#
# COMPACT_ATOMS: atom_id res chain seq x y z
N MET A 1 -9.75 1.32 -5.15
CA MET A 1 -9.75 0.16 -4.24
C MET A 1 -9.58 0.67 -2.82
N ASN A 2 -10.07 -0.07 -1.82
CA ASN A 2 -9.89 0.31 -0.42
C ASN A 2 -8.84 -0.57 0.26
N LEU A 3 -7.94 0.06 1.01
CA LEU A 3 -7.06 -0.60 1.98
C LEU A 3 -7.90 -1.20 3.10
N THR A 4 -7.55 -2.41 3.52
CA THR A 4 -8.15 -3.10 4.67
C THR A 4 -7.10 -3.31 5.75
N ALA A 5 -7.37 -2.85 6.97
CA ALA A 5 -6.48 -3.08 8.10
C ALA A 5 -7.23 -3.28 9.42
N PHE A 6 -6.66 -4.07 10.32
CA PHE A 6 -7.18 -4.31 11.66
C PHE A 6 -6.07 -4.63 12.66
N VAL A 7 -6.36 -4.43 13.95
CA VAL A 7 -5.42 -4.64 15.06
C VAL A 7 -5.95 -5.61 16.08
N SER A 8 -5.06 -6.45 16.60
CA SER A 8 -5.35 -7.30 17.76
C SER A 8 -5.19 -6.57 19.09
N GLU A 9 -5.55 -7.26 20.18
CA GLU A 9 -5.09 -6.92 21.51
C GLU A 9 -3.55 -6.99 21.60
N PRO A 10 -2.92 -6.17 22.45
CA PRO A 10 -1.47 -6.23 22.64
C PRO A 10 -1.08 -7.54 23.32
N VAL A 11 -0.08 -8.21 22.78
CA VAL A 11 0.52 -9.43 23.34
C VAL A 11 2.02 -9.25 23.51
N LYS A 12 2.65 -10.15 24.26
CA LYS A 12 4.12 -10.16 24.39
C LYS A 12 4.77 -10.32 23.00
N PRO A 13 6.01 -9.81 22.80
CA PRO A 13 6.72 -9.96 21.54
C PRO A 13 6.75 -11.41 21.07
N LEU A 14 6.34 -11.61 19.82
CA LEU A 14 6.21 -12.90 19.16
C LEU A 14 6.83 -12.85 17.75
N VAL A 15 6.74 -11.71 17.06
CA VAL A 15 7.25 -11.53 15.70
C VAL A 15 8.02 -10.23 15.61
N ASP A 16 9.28 -10.29 15.16
CA ASP A 16 10.21 -9.17 15.01
C ASP A 16 10.42 -8.76 13.54
N VAL A 17 9.67 -9.37 12.62
CA VAL A 17 9.71 -9.12 11.17
C VAL A 17 8.33 -8.74 10.63
N VAL A 18 8.31 -8.14 9.44
CA VAL A 18 7.07 -8.00 8.66
C VAL A 18 6.84 -9.30 7.90
N VAL A 19 5.70 -9.94 8.16
CA VAL A 19 5.25 -11.12 7.42
C VAL A 19 4.36 -10.67 6.27
N ASN A 20 4.73 -11.02 5.04
CA ASN A 20 3.95 -10.72 3.84
C ASN A 20 3.63 -12.01 3.09
N CYS A 21 2.35 -12.35 2.97
CA CYS A 21 1.85 -13.56 2.32
C CYS A 21 0.95 -13.18 1.13
N PRO A 22 1.52 -12.70 0.01
CA PRO A 22 0.74 -12.19 -1.12
C PRO A 22 -0.18 -13.26 -1.74
N ASP A 23 0.27 -14.51 -1.83
CA ASP A 23 -0.53 -15.62 -2.34
C ASP A 23 -1.73 -15.97 -1.45
N SER A 24 -1.68 -15.62 -0.17
CA SER A 24 -2.75 -15.82 0.81
C SER A 24 -3.53 -14.53 1.12
N GLY A 25 -3.16 -13.39 0.52
CA GLY A 25 -3.90 -12.14 0.64
C GLY A 25 -3.81 -11.45 2.00
N PHE A 26 -2.75 -11.67 2.79
CA PHE A 26 -2.56 -10.96 4.06
C PHE A 26 -1.11 -10.63 4.34
N TYR A 27 -0.90 -9.64 5.20
CA TYR A 27 0.37 -9.33 5.82
C TYR A 27 0.14 -8.88 7.26
N PHE A 28 1.15 -9.05 8.11
CA PHE A 28 1.09 -8.50 9.46
C PHE A 28 2.47 -8.18 10.01
N SER A 29 2.48 -7.35 11.04
CA SER A 29 3.65 -7.08 11.88
C SER A 29 3.17 -6.86 13.31
N GLN A 30 4.09 -6.96 14.28
CA GLN A 30 3.78 -6.62 15.66
C GLN A 30 4.29 -5.20 15.96
N SER A 31 3.42 -4.33 16.45
CA SER A 31 3.81 -2.99 16.87
C SER A 31 4.63 -3.04 18.17
N ASP A 32 5.38 -1.98 18.47
CA ASP A 32 6.10 -1.85 19.75
C ASP A 32 5.17 -1.86 20.97
N LYS A 33 3.89 -1.51 20.77
CA LYS A 33 2.83 -1.61 21.80
C LYS A 33 2.38 -3.06 22.04
N GLY A 34 2.74 -3.98 21.13
CA GLY A 34 2.46 -5.41 21.19
C GLY A 34 1.26 -5.87 20.35
N GLU A 35 0.56 -4.96 19.67
CA GLU A 35 -0.61 -5.28 18.84
C GLU A 35 -0.16 -5.90 17.52
N MET A 36 -0.88 -6.91 17.02
CA MET A 36 -0.70 -7.38 15.64
C MET A 36 -1.39 -6.40 14.71
N VAL A 37 -0.63 -5.67 13.91
CA VAL A 37 -1.12 -4.83 12.82
C VAL A 37 -1.25 -5.70 11.59
N ILE A 38 -2.47 -5.96 11.17
CA ILE A 38 -2.81 -6.90 10.10
C ILE A 38 -3.44 -6.14 8.95
N GLY A 39 -2.99 -6.43 7.73
CA GLY A 39 -3.60 -5.94 6.51
C GLY A 39 -4.06 -7.07 5.61
N GLY A 40 -5.20 -6.84 4.96
CA GLY A 40 -5.81 -7.80 4.04
C GLY A 40 -5.70 -7.37 2.58
N ALA A 41 -6.22 -8.21 1.70
CA ALA A 41 -6.38 -7.89 0.29
C ALA A 41 -7.19 -6.59 0.09
N PRO A 42 -6.89 -5.82 -0.96
CA PRO A 42 -7.66 -4.63 -1.28
C PRO A 42 -9.09 -5.00 -1.68
N ASP A 43 -10.04 -4.16 -1.28
CA ASP A 43 -11.40 -4.31 -1.76
C ASP A 43 -11.50 -3.84 -3.23
N MET A 44 -11.91 -4.76 -4.09
CA MET A 44 -12.02 -4.54 -5.53
C MET A 44 -13.15 -3.57 -5.86
N GLY A 45 -12.88 -2.70 -6.83
CA GLY A 45 -13.78 -1.65 -7.28
C GLY A 45 -13.41 -0.26 -6.77
N GLN A 46 -14.03 0.75 -7.38
CA GLN A 46 -13.87 2.13 -6.96
C GLN A 46 -14.80 2.41 -5.78
N SER A 47 -14.20 2.85 -4.68
CA SER A 47 -14.90 3.20 -3.46
C SER A 47 -14.10 4.28 -2.74
N PHE A 48 -14.81 5.20 -2.09
CA PHE A 48 -14.24 6.20 -1.17
C PHE A 48 -14.67 5.93 0.27
N ARG A 49 -15.29 4.77 0.53
CA ARG A 49 -15.68 4.37 1.87
C ARG A 49 -14.42 4.14 2.72
N ARG A 50 -14.50 4.43 4.01
CA ARG A 50 -13.42 4.22 4.99
C ARG A 50 -13.70 3.03 5.92
N ASP A 51 -14.54 2.12 5.45
CA ASP A 51 -14.87 0.85 6.10
C ASP A 51 -14.32 -0.33 5.28
N ILE A 52 -14.56 -1.54 5.78
CA ILE A 52 -14.11 -2.79 5.19
C ILE A 52 -15.35 -3.63 4.84
N LYS A 53 -15.34 -4.28 3.67
CA LYS A 53 -16.37 -5.26 3.34
C LYS A 53 -16.17 -6.53 4.18
N GLN A 54 -17.26 -7.06 4.73
CA GLN A 54 -17.22 -8.19 5.66
C GLN A 54 -16.50 -9.43 5.10
N HIS A 55 -16.72 -9.77 3.83
CA HIS A 55 -16.06 -10.94 3.22
C HIS A 55 -14.53 -10.78 3.15
N VAL A 56 -14.01 -9.58 2.86
CA VAL A 56 -12.56 -9.32 2.82
C VAL A 56 -11.93 -9.57 4.19
N PHE A 57 -12.62 -9.16 5.25
CA PHE A 57 -12.20 -9.45 6.62
C PHE A 57 -12.19 -10.96 6.91
N GLU A 58 -13.27 -11.67 6.59
CA GLU A 58 -13.40 -13.11 6.82
C GLU A 58 -12.35 -13.92 6.06
N ASP A 59 -12.11 -13.58 4.78
CA ASP A 59 -11.10 -14.21 3.94
C ASP A 59 -9.69 -13.99 4.50
N THR A 60 -9.36 -12.74 4.89
CA THR A 60 -8.05 -12.39 5.47
C THR A 60 -7.80 -13.16 6.78
N VAL A 61 -8.80 -13.19 7.67
CA VAL A 61 -8.67 -13.90 8.95
C VAL A 61 -8.57 -15.41 8.74
N THR A 62 -9.36 -15.98 7.83
CA THR A 62 -9.33 -17.42 7.52
C THR A 62 -7.96 -17.82 6.95
N ALA A 63 -7.46 -17.06 5.98
CA ALA A 63 -6.13 -17.27 5.40
C ALA A 63 -5.03 -17.17 6.47
N MET A 64 -5.07 -16.13 7.30
CA MET A 64 -4.11 -15.94 8.40
C MET A 64 -4.12 -17.11 9.38
N LEU A 65 -5.29 -17.58 9.82
CA LEU A 65 -5.40 -18.68 10.78
C LEU A 65 -5.03 -20.05 10.20
N SER A 66 -5.05 -20.19 8.87
CA SER A 66 -4.58 -21.40 8.19
C SER A 66 -3.05 -21.54 8.26
N LEU A 67 -2.32 -20.42 8.15
CA LEU A 67 -0.86 -20.39 8.24
C LEU A 67 -0.36 -20.18 9.69
N PHE A 68 -1.09 -19.43 10.50
CA PHE A 68 -0.75 -19.06 11.87
C PHE A 68 -1.84 -19.49 12.86
N PRO A 69 -2.01 -20.81 13.09
CA PRO A 69 -3.05 -21.32 13.97
C PRO A 69 -2.89 -20.90 15.44
N SER A 70 -1.70 -20.46 15.86
CA SER A 70 -1.46 -19.88 17.19
C SER A 70 -2.25 -18.59 17.43
N PHE A 71 -2.70 -17.90 16.38
CA PHE A 71 -3.41 -16.63 16.48
C PHE A 71 -4.91 -16.79 16.75
N ARG A 72 -5.46 -18.01 16.78
CA ARG A 72 -6.91 -18.28 16.93
C ARG A 72 -7.56 -17.67 18.17
N LYS A 73 -6.77 -17.36 19.20
CA LYS A 73 -7.26 -16.76 20.46
C LYS A 73 -7.03 -15.26 20.56
N LEU A 74 -6.36 -14.63 19.58
CA LEU A 74 -6.17 -13.19 19.56
C LEU A 74 -7.52 -12.50 19.38
N LYS A 75 -7.83 -11.54 20.25
CA LYS A 75 -9.00 -10.68 20.07
C LYS A 75 -8.65 -9.55 19.14
N LEU A 76 -9.50 -9.31 18.13
CA LEU A 76 -9.40 -8.11 17.30
C LEU A 76 -10.09 -6.94 18.02
N LEU A 77 -9.36 -5.83 18.15
CA LEU A 77 -9.84 -4.64 18.87
C LEU A 77 -10.51 -3.64 17.94
N ARG A 78 -10.00 -3.51 16.71
CA ARG A 78 -10.45 -2.50 15.77
C ARG A 78 -10.11 -2.88 14.34
N GLN A 79 -10.98 -2.47 13.42
CA GLN A 79 -10.77 -2.52 11.97
C GLN A 79 -11.01 -1.14 11.35
N TRP A 80 -10.35 -0.83 10.24
CA TRP A 80 -10.55 0.41 9.49
C TRP A 80 -10.20 0.25 8.01
N GLY A 81 -10.83 1.08 7.17
CA GLY A 81 -10.53 1.18 5.75
C GLY A 81 -9.74 2.44 5.41
N GLY A 82 -8.94 2.38 4.36
CA GLY A 82 -8.26 3.53 3.76
C GLY A 82 -8.52 3.62 2.26
N HIS A 83 -8.37 4.81 1.69
CA HIS A 83 -8.41 4.97 0.24
C HIS A 83 -6.98 4.93 -0.31
N VAL A 84 -6.82 4.28 -1.45
CA VAL A 84 -5.54 4.20 -2.17
C VAL A 84 -5.78 4.62 -3.60
N ASP A 85 -5.04 5.65 -4.02
CA ASP A 85 -4.93 6.08 -5.41
C ASP A 85 -3.89 5.23 -6.13
N ILE A 86 -4.27 4.70 -7.28
CA ILE A 86 -3.54 3.64 -7.97
C ILE A 86 -3.41 4.06 -9.43
N ALA A 87 -2.19 4.14 -9.93
CA ALA A 87 -1.94 4.36 -11.34
C ALA A 87 -2.25 3.09 -12.17
N PRO A 88 -2.51 3.22 -13.48
CA PRO A 88 -2.82 2.07 -14.34
C PRO A 88 -1.78 0.94 -14.34
N ASP A 89 -0.49 1.26 -14.17
CA ASP A 89 0.61 0.28 -14.06
C ASP A 89 0.99 -0.06 -12.62
N ALA A 90 0.22 0.43 -11.65
CA ALA A 90 0.46 0.33 -10.21
C ALA A 90 1.81 0.91 -9.75
N SER A 91 2.47 1.72 -10.59
CA SER A 91 3.67 2.51 -10.26
C SER A 91 3.31 3.95 -9.91
N PRO A 92 4.08 4.64 -9.04
CA PRO A 92 3.79 6.03 -8.69
C PRO A 92 3.88 6.97 -9.89
N ILE A 93 3.26 8.14 -9.75
CA ILE A 93 3.30 9.24 -10.71
C ILE A 93 3.95 10.42 -9.98
N MET A 94 5.01 10.97 -10.57
CA MET A 94 5.63 12.21 -10.13
C MET A 94 6.06 13.00 -11.36
N ASP A 95 5.45 14.17 -11.55
CA ASP A 95 5.72 14.99 -12.74
C ASP A 95 5.34 16.46 -12.53
N GLU A 96 5.83 17.32 -13.41
CA GLU A 96 5.21 18.63 -13.67
C GLU A 96 4.06 18.43 -14.66
N THR A 97 2.93 19.08 -14.40
CA THR A 97 1.77 19.01 -15.31
C THR A 97 1.94 19.98 -16.48
N ASP A 98 1.03 19.93 -17.46
CA ASP A 98 0.98 20.91 -18.55
C ASP A 98 0.70 22.36 -18.07
N VAL A 99 0.35 22.54 -16.79
CA VAL A 99 0.24 23.85 -16.15
C VAL A 99 1.58 24.19 -15.49
N PRO A 100 2.31 25.22 -15.97
CA PRO A 100 3.63 25.57 -15.43
C PRO A 100 3.60 25.84 -13.93
N GLY A 101 4.54 25.25 -13.19
CA GLY A 101 4.67 25.37 -11.75
C GLY A 101 3.68 24.52 -10.94
N LEU A 102 2.84 23.70 -11.58
CA LEU A 102 1.98 22.72 -10.92
C LEU A 102 2.60 21.32 -11.02
N PHE A 103 2.97 20.77 -9.87
CA PHE A 103 3.55 19.44 -9.73
C PHE A 103 2.53 18.44 -9.18
N VAL A 104 2.59 17.19 -9.63
CA VAL A 104 1.74 16.10 -9.15
C VAL A 104 2.57 14.99 -8.53
N THR A 105 2.05 14.41 -7.45
CA THR A 105 2.53 13.18 -6.83
C THR A 105 1.32 12.32 -6.48
N ALA A 106 1.17 11.15 -7.09
CA ALA A 106 -0.02 10.29 -6.98
C ALA A 106 0.29 8.83 -7.33
N GLY A 107 -0.69 7.95 -7.20
CA GLY A 107 -0.60 6.54 -7.62
C GLY A 107 0.23 5.65 -6.68
N TRP A 108 0.48 6.10 -5.45
CA TRP A 108 1.41 5.48 -4.51
C TRP A 108 0.78 4.29 -3.76
N TRP A 109 0.44 3.22 -4.48
CA TRP A 109 -0.22 2.01 -3.95
C TRP A 109 0.18 1.65 -2.51
N GLY A 110 1.44 1.26 -2.30
CA GLY A 110 2.03 0.91 -1.01
C GLY A 110 2.98 1.99 -0.48
N GLY A 111 2.65 3.25 -0.74
CA GLY A 111 3.56 4.41 -0.70
C GLY A 111 4.21 4.72 0.63
N TYR A 112 3.73 4.17 1.75
CA TYR A 112 4.24 4.50 3.08
C TYR A 112 5.77 4.28 3.18
N LYS A 113 6.28 3.17 2.63
CA LYS A 113 7.71 2.87 2.62
C LYS A 113 8.53 3.87 1.80
N ALA A 114 7.91 4.51 0.82
CA ALA A 114 8.56 5.38 -0.16
C ALA A 114 8.51 6.87 0.23
N ILE A 115 7.81 7.24 1.32
CA ILE A 115 7.65 8.64 1.75
C ILE A 115 8.99 9.41 1.77
N PRO A 116 10.10 8.90 2.34
CA PRO A 116 11.36 9.64 2.36
C PRO A 116 11.92 9.90 0.96
N ALA A 117 11.90 8.88 0.10
CA ALA A 117 12.40 8.99 -1.28
C ALA A 117 11.49 9.90 -2.11
N GLY A 118 10.18 9.74 -2.01
CA GLY A 118 9.19 10.55 -2.72
C GLY A 118 9.26 12.03 -2.32
N GLY A 119 9.43 12.33 -1.04
CA GLY A 119 9.63 13.72 -0.59
C GLY A 119 10.91 14.34 -1.15
N LEU A 120 12.02 13.58 -1.12
CA LEU A 120 13.32 14.01 -1.64
C LEU A 120 13.26 14.29 -3.16
N THR A 121 12.68 13.37 -3.93
CA THR A 121 12.65 13.46 -5.39
C THR A 121 11.66 14.51 -5.88
N LEU A 122 10.54 14.71 -5.18
CA LEU A 122 9.61 15.80 -5.48
C LEU A 122 10.25 17.16 -5.19
N ALA A 123 10.93 17.29 -4.05
CA ALA A 123 11.64 18.53 -3.71
C ALA A 123 12.73 18.87 -4.76
N HIS A 124 13.45 17.85 -5.26
CA HIS A 124 14.42 18.01 -6.33
C HIS A 124 13.77 18.53 -7.63
N MET A 125 12.65 17.92 -8.04
CA MET A 125 11.91 18.32 -9.22
C MET A 125 11.44 19.78 -9.12
N ILE A 126 10.88 20.18 -7.97
CA ILE A 126 10.46 21.56 -7.72
C ILE A 126 11.65 22.53 -7.78
N ALA A 127 12.79 22.15 -7.19
CA ALA A 127 13.95 23.05 -7.08
C ALA A 127 14.71 23.22 -8.41
N LYS A 128 14.75 22.18 -9.24
CA LYS A 128 15.57 22.15 -10.47
C LYS A 128 14.77 22.23 -11.77
N GLY A 129 13.46 21.97 -11.74
CA GLY A 129 12.64 21.86 -12.94
C GLY A 129 12.94 20.61 -13.78
N GLU A 130 13.56 19.59 -13.19
CA GLU A 130 13.87 18.32 -13.86
C GLU A 130 13.63 17.12 -12.92
N PRO A 131 13.17 15.96 -13.42
CA PRO A 131 12.95 14.79 -12.58
C PRO A 131 14.25 14.26 -11.98
N HIS A 132 14.20 13.89 -10.70
CA HIS A 132 15.31 13.18 -10.06
C HIS A 132 15.56 11.84 -10.77
N PRO A 133 16.81 11.35 -10.93
CA PRO A 133 17.10 10.10 -11.65
C PRO A 133 16.31 8.88 -11.18
N LEU A 134 16.05 8.77 -9.86
CA LEU A 134 15.22 7.71 -9.28
C LEU A 134 13.74 7.75 -9.73
N MET A 135 13.25 8.92 -10.13
CA MET A 135 11.86 9.14 -10.53
C MET A 135 11.69 9.41 -12.03
N ALA A 136 12.76 9.37 -12.83
CA ALA A 136 12.75 9.75 -14.24
C ALA A 136 11.80 8.90 -15.10
N SER A 137 11.54 7.64 -14.72
CA SER A 137 10.61 6.74 -15.42
C SER A 137 9.16 6.84 -14.92
N PHE A 138 8.88 7.64 -13.89
CA PHE A 138 7.59 7.69 -13.20
C PHE A 138 6.78 8.95 -13.56
N THR A 139 7.00 9.49 -14.75
CA THR A 139 6.32 10.68 -15.30
C THR A 139 4.91 10.36 -15.81
N LEU A 140 4.09 11.38 -16.03
CA LEU A 140 2.77 11.23 -16.68
C LEU A 140 2.90 10.79 -18.14
N SER A 141 3.94 11.28 -18.83
CA SER A 141 4.17 11.03 -20.26
C SER A 141 4.30 9.55 -20.61
N ARG A 142 4.71 8.69 -19.67
CA ARG A 142 4.83 7.25 -19.89
C ARG A 142 3.53 6.59 -20.34
N PHE A 143 2.38 7.13 -19.92
CA PHE A 143 1.07 6.60 -20.32
C PHE A 143 0.67 6.99 -21.75
N ASN A 144 1.23 8.06 -22.30
CA ASN A 144 0.96 8.48 -23.67
C ASN A 144 1.63 7.55 -24.70
N HIS A 145 2.71 6.89 -24.30
CA HIS A 145 3.52 6.04 -25.16
C HIS A 145 3.42 4.55 -24.80
N LEU A 146 2.60 4.20 -23.79
CA LEU A 146 2.46 2.84 -23.25
C LEU A 146 3.76 2.30 -22.64
N ASP A 147 4.64 3.19 -22.15
CA ASP A 147 5.89 2.87 -21.47
C ASP A 147 5.63 2.54 -19.98
N TYR A 148 4.77 1.56 -19.72
CA TYR A 148 4.36 1.18 -18.38
C TYR A 148 5.54 0.67 -17.54
N VAL A 149 5.62 1.14 -16.29
CA VAL A 149 6.60 0.62 -15.32
C VAL A 149 5.94 -0.52 -14.56
N MET A 150 6.36 -1.74 -14.87
CA MET A 150 5.76 -2.95 -14.30
C MET A 150 6.48 -3.39 -13.01
N GLU A 151 5.86 -3.18 -11.86
CA GLU A 151 6.35 -3.67 -10.55
C GLU A 151 5.94 -5.13 -10.28
N SER A 152 6.22 -6.03 -11.24
CA SER A 152 5.85 -7.44 -11.16
C SER A 152 6.33 -8.09 -9.85
N GLY A 153 5.41 -8.75 -9.13
CA GLY A 153 5.65 -9.38 -7.83
C GLY A 153 5.45 -8.48 -6.60
N THR A 154 5.30 -7.16 -6.79
CA THR A 154 5.07 -6.19 -5.69
C THR A 154 3.61 -5.76 -5.62
N THR A 155 2.91 -5.80 -6.74
CA THR A 155 1.51 -5.42 -6.89
C THR A 155 0.67 -6.69 -7.13
N THR A 156 -0.36 -6.91 -6.32
CA THR A 156 -1.18 -8.14 -6.30
C THR A 156 -2.13 -8.27 -7.49
N ALA A 157 -1.91 -7.51 -8.57
CA ALA A 157 -2.72 -7.63 -9.78
C ALA A 157 -2.28 -8.87 -10.56
N ARG A 158 -3.03 -9.97 -10.39
CA ARG A 158 -3.19 -10.97 -11.45
C ARG A 158 -4.28 -10.51 -12.41
#